data_AF-A0A527G329-F1
#
_entry.id   AF-A0A527G329-F1
#
_cell.length_a   1.000
_cell.length_b   1.000
_cell.length_c   1.000
_cell.angle_alpha   90.00
_cell.angle_beta   90.00
_cell.angle_gamma   90.00
#
_symmetry.space_group_name_H-M   'P 1'
#
loop_
_entity.id
_entity.type
_entity.pdbx_description
1 polymer ?
#
loop_
_entity_poly.entity_id
_entity_poly.type
_entity_poly.pdbx_seq_one_letter_code
_entity_poly.pdbx_strand_id
1 'polypeptide(L)'
;NDTAMRNHAYKQATALYDAVGATRTFPTPPYPSTHNLGTNRMSEKAEDGVVNKHGQAHDIKNLFVSDGSQFTTGAAENPTLTIVSLAIRQADYIAAQMSAKTI
;
A
#
# COMPACT_ATOMS: atom_id res chain seq x y z
N ASN A 1 -16.96 -0.77 -7.06
CA ASN A 1 -17.39 -0.03 -5.86
C ASN A 1 -16.91 1.42 -5.89
N ASP A 2 -15.81 1.73 -6.57
CA ASP A 2 -15.10 3.02 -6.52
C ASP A 2 -15.98 4.26 -6.74
N THR A 3 -16.83 4.26 -7.77
CA THR A 3 -17.75 5.38 -8.03
C THR A 3 -18.75 5.57 -6.89
N ALA A 4 -19.29 4.47 -6.34
CA ALA A 4 -20.24 4.53 -5.22
C ALA A 4 -19.56 5.04 -3.94
N MET A 5 -18.36 4.55 -3.63
CA MET A 5 -17.54 5.04 -2.52
C MET A 5 -17.20 6.52 -2.67
N ARG A 6 -16.85 6.97 -3.88
CA ARG A 6 -16.55 8.37 -4.17
C ARG A 6 -17.78 9.27 -3.96
N ASN A 7 -18.93 8.86 -4.50
CA ASN A 7 -20.19 9.60 -4.30
C ASN A 7 -20.57 9.67 -2.82
N HIS A 8 -20.35 8.59 -2.08
CA HIS A 8 -20.52 8.58 -0.63
C HIS A 8 -19.57 9.59 0.05
N ALA A 9 -18.27 9.58 -0.29
CA ALA A 9 -17.29 10.51 0.27
C ALA A 9 -17.67 11.97 0.01
N TYR A 10 -18.11 12.32 -1.21
CA TYR A 10 -18.60 13.68 -1.50
C TYR A 10 -19.80 14.06 -0.61
N LYS A 11 -20.78 13.16 -0.47
CA LYS A 11 -21.94 13.41 0.39
C LYS A 11 -21.54 13.66 1.85
N GLN A 12 -20.65 12.82 2.40
CA GLN A 12 -20.20 12.98 3.79
C GLN A 12 -19.36 14.24 3.99
N ALA A 13 -18.45 14.54 3.06
CA ALA A 13 -17.61 15.74 3.13
C ALA A 13 -18.45 17.02 3.07
N THR A 14 -19.44 17.10 2.16
CA THR A 14 -20.36 18.24 2.11
C THR A 14 -21.12 18.41 3.43
N ALA A 15 -21.69 17.33 3.97
CA ALA A 15 -22.40 17.39 5.26
C ALA A 15 -21.50 17.87 6.41
N LEU A 16 -20.22 17.44 6.43
CA LEU A 16 -19.23 17.90 7.41
C LEU A 16 -18.96 19.41 7.27
N TYR A 17 -18.75 19.90 6.04
CA TYR A 17 -18.50 21.32 5.78
C TYR A 17 -19.71 22.19 6.14
N ASP A 18 -20.93 21.76 5.80
CA ASP A 18 -22.16 22.48 6.14
C ASP A 18 -22.33 22.58 7.67
N ALA A 19 -22.04 21.50 8.39
CA ALA A 19 -22.15 21.45 9.85
C ALA A 19 -21.20 22.43 10.57
N VAL A 20 -20.05 22.77 9.96
CA VAL A 20 -19.10 23.76 10.49
C VAL A 20 -19.35 25.18 9.95
N GLY A 21 -20.45 25.40 9.23
CA GLY A 21 -20.85 26.72 8.74
C GLY A 21 -20.10 27.19 7.50
N ALA A 22 -19.61 26.26 6.66
CA ALA A 22 -19.02 26.63 5.38
C ALA A 22 -20.02 27.41 4.52
N THR A 23 -19.59 28.53 3.93
CA THR A 23 -20.47 29.37 3.09
C THR A 23 -20.66 28.79 1.69
N ARG A 24 -19.71 27.97 1.23
CA ARG A 24 -19.69 27.30 -0.08
C ARG A 24 -18.91 26.00 0.01
N THR A 25 -19.37 24.97 -0.69
CA THR A 25 -18.65 23.70 -0.88
C THR A 25 -18.53 23.40 -2.37
N PHE A 26 -17.34 23.00 -2.83
CA PHE A 26 -17.09 22.67 -4.22
C PHE A 26 -16.55 21.24 -4.36
N PRO A 27 -17.23 20.36 -5.11
CA PRO A 27 -16.65 19.07 -5.45
C PRO A 27 -15.52 19.26 -6.48
N THR A 28 -14.33 18.78 -6.16
CA THR A 28 -13.21 18.73 -7.11
C THR A 28 -13.17 17.38 -7.83
N PRO A 29 -12.62 17.30 -9.05
CA PRO A 29 -12.41 16.02 -9.71
C PRO A 29 -11.46 15.12 -8.88
N PRO A 30 -11.50 13.79 -9.09
CA PRO A 30 -10.60 12.88 -8.41
C PRO A 30 -9.16 13.04 -8.95
N TYR A 31 -8.25 13.50 -8.10
CA TYR A 31 -6.83 13.56 -8.42
C TYR A 31 -6.14 12.23 -8.09
N PRO A 32 -5.06 11.86 -8.80
CA PRO A 32 -4.24 10.73 -8.43
C PRO A 32 -3.66 10.93 -7.02
N SER A 33 -3.77 9.93 -6.16
CA SER A 33 -3.18 9.96 -4.81
C SER A 33 -1.66 9.81 -4.80
N THR A 34 -1.05 9.56 -5.96
CA THR A 34 0.36 9.16 -6.14
C THR A 34 0.77 7.92 -5.33
N HIS A 35 -0.19 7.17 -4.77
CA HIS A 35 0.02 5.89 -4.09
C HIS A 35 -0.04 4.73 -5.10
N ASN A 36 0.98 4.60 -5.95
CA ASN A 36 1.12 3.45 -6.84
C ASN A 36 1.53 2.22 -6.02
N LEU A 37 0.69 1.20 -5.98
CA LEU A 37 0.82 0.04 -5.10
C LEU A 37 0.58 -1.27 -5.86
N GLY A 38 1.12 -2.37 -5.35
CA GLY A 38 0.76 -3.73 -5.76
C GLY A 38 1.36 -4.29 -7.05
N THR A 39 2.29 -3.57 -7.69
CA THR A 39 2.95 -4.03 -8.93
C THR A 39 3.89 -5.23 -8.73
N ASN A 40 4.39 -5.46 -7.50
CA ASN A 40 5.15 -6.65 -7.09
C ASN A 40 4.55 -7.23 -5.80
N ARG A 41 3.22 -7.41 -5.78
CA ARG A 41 2.47 -7.74 -4.56
C ARG A 41 3.01 -8.98 -3.84
N MET A 42 2.97 -8.92 -2.51
CA MET A 42 3.19 -10.07 -1.65
C MET A 42 2.16 -11.17 -1.92
N SER A 43 2.58 -12.41 -1.78
CA SER A 43 1.71 -13.59 -1.94
C SER A 43 2.26 -14.76 -1.15
N GLU A 44 1.38 -15.69 -0.79
CA GLU A 44 1.81 -16.96 -0.18
C GLU A 44 2.46 -17.89 -1.22
N LYS A 45 1.89 -17.94 -2.43
CA LYS A 45 2.38 -18.76 -3.54
C LYS A 45 2.92 -17.89 -4.68
N ALA A 46 3.94 -18.40 -5.38
CA ALA A 46 4.55 -17.73 -6.52
C ALA A 46 3.60 -17.48 -7.70
N GLU A 47 2.56 -18.31 -7.86
CA GLU A 47 1.55 -18.13 -8.92
C GLU A 47 0.62 -16.92 -8.68
N ASP A 48 0.53 -16.43 -7.43
CA ASP A 48 -0.41 -15.38 -7.02
C ASP A 48 0.22 -13.98 -6.93
N GLY A 49 1.55 -13.89 -6.92
CA GLY A 49 2.29 -12.63 -6.77
C GLY A 49 3.80 -12.77 -6.98
N VAL A 50 4.54 -11.71 -6.69
CA VAL A 50 5.96 -11.60 -7.10
C VAL A 50 6.91 -11.90 -5.95
N VAL A 51 6.54 -11.48 -4.75
CA VAL A 51 7.36 -11.63 -3.55
C VAL A 51 6.62 -12.39 -2.46
N ASN A 52 7.38 -13.06 -1.59
CA ASN A 52 6.83 -13.70 -0.41
C ASN A 52 6.55 -12.67 0.71
N LYS A 53 6.11 -13.13 1.89
CA LYS A 53 5.81 -12.26 3.04
C LYS A 53 6.99 -11.41 3.54
N HIS A 54 8.23 -11.72 3.20
CA HIS A 54 9.41 -10.93 3.58
C HIS A 54 9.85 -9.96 2.48
N GLY A 55 9.11 -9.89 1.38
CA GLY A 55 9.48 -9.06 0.24
C GLY A 55 10.61 -9.62 -0.61
N GLN A 56 10.97 -10.89 -0.38
CA GLN A 56 11.92 -11.64 -1.19
C GLN A 56 11.21 -12.14 -2.45
N ALA A 57 11.85 -11.99 -3.61
CA ALA A 57 11.34 -12.56 -4.85
C ALA A 57 11.15 -14.07 -4.72
N HIS A 58 10.05 -14.59 -5.25
CA HIS A 58 9.83 -16.05 -5.27
C HIS A 58 10.87 -16.78 -6.13
N ASP A 59 11.31 -16.14 -7.22
CA ASP A 59 12.18 -16.77 -8.22
C ASP A 59 13.68 -16.64 -7.93
N ILE A 60 14.09 -15.62 -7.17
CA ILE A 60 15.51 -15.26 -6.98
C ILE A 60 15.81 -15.08 -5.49
N LYS A 61 16.59 -16.02 -4.95
CA LYS A 61 16.82 -16.16 -3.51
C LYS A 61 17.43 -14.94 -2.83
N ASN A 62 18.27 -14.17 -3.51
CA ASN A 62 18.96 -13.00 -2.96
C ASN A 62 18.41 -11.66 -3.48
N LEU A 63 17.21 -11.66 -4.08
CA LEU A 63 16.54 -10.45 -4.57
C LEU A 63 15.37 -10.07 -3.66
N PHE A 64 15.33 -8.79 -3.28
CA PHE A 64 14.31 -8.22 -2.40
C PHE A 64 13.76 -6.92 -2.99
N VAL A 65 12.47 -6.69 -2.78
CA VAL A 65 11.76 -5.45 -3.12
C VAL A 65 11.38 -4.74 -1.82
N SER A 66 11.43 -3.41 -1.76
CA SER A 66 11.14 -2.64 -0.54
C SER A 66 10.48 -1.30 -0.86
N ASP A 67 9.22 -1.34 -1.30
CA ASP A 67 8.41 -0.17 -1.61
C ASP A 67 6.90 -0.49 -1.58
N GLY A 68 6.07 0.44 -2.05
CA GLY A 68 4.61 0.27 -2.14
C GLY A 68 4.14 -0.84 -3.09
N SER A 69 5.00 -1.33 -3.99
CA SER A 69 4.64 -2.39 -4.93
C SER A 69 4.30 -3.72 -4.23
N GLN A 70 4.72 -3.89 -2.98
CA GLN A 70 4.49 -5.10 -2.18
C GLN A 70 3.06 -5.24 -1.65
N PHE A 71 2.27 -4.18 -1.67
CA PHE A 71 0.93 -4.16 -1.09
C PHE A 71 -0.02 -5.06 -1.88
N THR A 72 -0.80 -5.89 -1.20
CA THR A 72 -1.85 -6.71 -1.84
C THR A 72 -3.13 -5.92 -2.11
N THR A 73 -3.34 -4.82 -1.39
CA THR A 73 -4.51 -3.97 -1.48
C THR A 73 -4.15 -2.51 -1.30
N GLY A 74 -4.85 -1.61 -2.01
CA GLY A 74 -4.86 -0.19 -1.64
C GLY A 74 -5.61 0.02 -0.32
N ALA A 75 -5.25 1.08 0.39
CA ALA A 75 -5.94 1.55 1.60
C ALA A 75 -6.36 3.01 1.44
N ALA A 76 -7.19 3.50 2.36
CA ALA A 76 -7.56 4.92 2.42
C ALA A 76 -6.41 5.81 2.92
N GLU A 77 -5.52 5.23 3.74
CA GLU A 77 -4.44 5.95 4.44
C GLU A 77 -3.15 6.03 3.63
N ASN A 78 -2.26 6.94 4.04
CA ASN A 78 -0.94 7.11 3.44
C ASN A 78 -0.04 5.87 3.67
N PRO A 79 0.57 5.28 2.63
CA PRO A 79 1.22 3.99 2.72
C PRO A 79 2.62 4.03 3.37
N THR A 80 3.24 5.21 3.49
CA THR A 80 4.65 5.36 3.88
C THR A 80 4.99 4.66 5.20
N LEU A 81 4.15 4.80 6.22
CA LEU A 81 4.40 4.17 7.53
C LEU A 81 4.42 2.64 7.41
N THR A 82 3.49 2.08 6.63
CA THR A 82 3.43 0.64 6.38
C THR A 82 4.61 0.19 5.51
N ILE A 83 5.02 0.95 4.50
CA ILE A 83 6.22 0.66 3.69
C ILE A 83 7.46 0.56 4.60
N VAL A 84 7.69 1.55 5.47
CA VAL A 84 8.82 1.55 6.40
C VAL A 84 8.74 0.37 7.37
N SER A 85 7.56 0.05 7.86
CA SER A 85 7.35 -1.11 8.75
C SER A 85 7.71 -2.44 8.07
N LEU A 86 7.33 -2.59 6.79
CA LEU A 86 7.68 -3.76 5.98
C LEU A 86 9.19 -3.81 5.69
N ALA A 87 9.81 -2.66 5.40
CA ALA A 87 11.25 -2.56 5.17
C ALA A 87 12.07 -2.96 6.40
N ILE A 88 11.67 -2.55 7.61
CA ILE A 88 12.31 -2.95 8.87
C ILE A 88 12.19 -4.46 9.07
N ARG A 89 10.98 -5.03 8.92
CA ARG A 89 10.78 -6.49 9.01
C ARG A 89 11.62 -7.26 7.98
N GLN A 90 11.76 -6.72 6.77
CA GLN A 90 12.59 -7.30 5.73
C GLN A 90 14.08 -7.25 6.12
N ALA A 91 14.57 -6.14 6.67
CA ALA A 91 15.95 -6.01 7.12
C ALA A 91 16.31 -7.06 8.17
N ASP A 92 15.44 -7.29 9.16
CA ASP A 92 15.62 -8.34 10.18
C ASP A 92 15.71 -9.75 9.54
N TYR A 93 14.83 -10.02 8.56
CA TYR A 93 14.86 -11.28 7.84
C TYR A 93 16.15 -11.45 7.02
N ILE A 94 16.57 -10.42 6.27
CA ILE A 94 17.82 -10.43 5.51
C ILE A 94 19.00 -10.71 6.43
N ALA A 95 19.10 -10.00 7.56
CA ALA A 95 20.18 -10.19 8.53
C ALA A 95 20.24 -11.62 9.07
N ALA A 96 19.08 -12.21 9.40
CA ALA A 96 18.98 -13.61 9.83
C ALA A 96 19.40 -14.59 8.73
N GLN A 97 18.93 -14.40 7.49
CA GLN A 97 19.28 -15.26 6.37
C GLN A 97 20.78 -15.18 6.00
N MET A 98 21.37 -13.98 6.03
CA MET A 98 22.80 -13.78 5.80
C MET A 98 23.64 -14.46 6.90
N SER A 99 23.24 -14.33 8.16
CA SER A 99 23.92 -14.98 9.29
C SER A 99 23.89 -16.50 9.17
N ALA A 100 22.77 -17.04 8.69
CA ALA A 100 22.58 -18.46 8.41
C ALA A 100 23.21 -18.91 7.08
N LYS A 101 23.75 -18.00 6.26
CA LYS A 101 24.26 -18.25 4.90
C LYS A 101 23.22 -18.92 3.99
N THR A 102 21.95 -18.59 4.20
CA THR A 102 20.84 -19.08 3.39
C THR A 102 20.49 -18.13 2.26
N ILE A 103 21.03 -16.91 2.22
CA ILE A 103 21.06 -16.03 1.06
C ILE A 103 22.46 -15.49 0.82
#